data_AF-A0A0B6Z2C0-F1
#
_entry.id   AF-A0A0B6Z2C0-F1
#
_cell.length_a   1.000
_cell.length_b   1.000
_cell.length_c   1.000
_cell.angle_alpha   90.00
_cell.angle_beta   90.00
_cell.angle_gamma   90.00
#
_symmetry.space_group_name_H-M   'P 1'
#
loop_
_entity.id
_entity.type
_entity.pdbx_description
1 polymer ?
#
loop_
_entity_poly.entity_id
_entity_poly.type
_entity_poly.pdbx_seq_one_letter_code
_entity_poly.pdbx_strand_id
1 'polypeptide(L)'
;LMFVALASVAGDALYQEFKKQEELVKVMTSLAEKVKEAKDKDATLRQELVPLHHMVEIKGRLLLPYNPSVEVVGLDMKSCSYFTSNAFPLKLVFKNSNPRADSHYVIYKVGDDLRQDMLTLQMIRI
;
A
#
# COMPACT_ATOMS: atom_id res chain seq x y z
N LEU A 1 2.34 7.40 -23.47
CA LEU A 1 1.25 7.83 -24.38
C LEU A 1 -0.12 7.39 -23.85
N MET A 2 -0.38 6.10 -23.64
CA MET A 2 -1.72 5.63 -23.23
C MET A 2 -2.16 6.06 -21.82
N PHE A 3 -1.28 6.00 -20.81
CA PHE A 3 -1.59 6.48 -19.45
C PHE A 3 -1.86 7.98 -19.39
N VAL A 4 -1.13 8.77 -20.18
CA VAL A 4 -1.32 10.23 -20.26
C VAL A 4 -2.68 10.56 -20.88
N ALA A 5 -3.06 9.85 -21.95
CA ALA A 5 -4.37 9.99 -22.55
C ALA A 5 -5.49 9.60 -21.57
N LEU A 6 -5.34 8.48 -20.85
CA LEU A 6 -6.28 8.07 -19.81
C LEU A 6 -6.40 9.13 -18.71
N ALA A 7 -5.28 9.61 -18.17
CA ALA A 7 -5.25 10.65 -17.16
C ALA A 7 -5.93 11.95 -17.61
N SER A 8 -5.84 12.29 -18.91
CA SER A 8 -6.51 13.48 -19.46
C SER A 8 -8.03 13.33 -19.64
N VAL A 9 -8.54 12.10 -19.77
CA VAL A 9 -9.98 11.85 -20.03
C VAL A 9 -10.75 11.28 -18.83
N ALA A 10 -10.05 10.70 -17.85
CA ALA A 10 -10.59 10.02 -16.68
C ALA A 10 -11.33 10.94 -15.68
N GLY A 11 -11.20 12.26 -15.85
CA GLY A 11 -11.74 13.25 -14.93
C GLY A 11 -10.83 13.48 -13.71
N ASP A 12 -10.95 14.67 -13.12
CA ASP A 12 -10.05 15.11 -12.04
C ASP A 12 -10.11 14.18 -10.82
N ALA A 13 -11.30 13.72 -10.43
CA ALA A 13 -11.47 12.86 -9.25
C ALA A 13 -10.63 11.57 -9.32
N LEU A 14 -10.67 10.85 -10.45
CA LEU A 14 -9.90 9.62 -10.65
C LEU A 14 -8.40 9.93 -10.76
N TYR A 15 -8.03 11.03 -11.39
CA TYR A 15 -6.65 11.47 -11.48
C TYR A 15 -6.04 11.82 -10.10
N GLN A 16 -6.79 12.51 -9.23
CA GLN A 16 -6.35 12.78 -7.86
C GLN A 16 -6.20 11.48 -7.06
N GLU A 17 -7.04 10.48 -7.29
CA GLU A 17 -6.91 9.19 -6.63
C GLU A 17 -5.65 8.44 -7.08
N PHE A 18 -5.32 8.46 -8.37
CA PHE A 18 -4.04 7.91 -8.85
C PHE A 18 -2.83 8.61 -8.22
N LYS A 19 -2.88 9.93 -8.02
CA LYS A 19 -1.82 10.66 -7.32
C LYS A 19 -1.64 10.21 -5.87
N LYS A 20 -2.75 10.03 -5.14
CA LYS A 20 -2.69 9.48 -3.77
C LYS A 20 -2.11 8.08 -3.75
N GLN A 21 -2.52 7.22 -4.68
CA GLN A 21 -2.00 5.86 -4.80
C GLN A 21 -0.51 5.85 -5.15
N GLU A 22 -0.06 6.75 -6.02
CA GLU A 22 1.36 6.93 -6.35
C GLU A 22 2.17 7.38 -5.13
N GLU A 23 1.66 8.35 -4.36
CA GLU A 23 2.28 8.80 -3.10
C GLU A 23 2.35 7.65 -2.08
N LEU A 24 1.26 6.89 -1.94
CA LEU A 24 1.20 5.71 -1.08
C LEU A 24 2.29 4.68 -1.43
N VAL A 25 2.40 4.33 -2.71
CA VAL A 25 3.41 3.37 -3.19
C VAL A 25 4.82 3.89 -2.91
N LYS A 26 5.11 5.18 -3.15
CA LYS A 26 6.41 5.78 -2.84
C LYS A 26 6.77 5.70 -1.36
N VAL A 27 5.83 6.03 -0.48
CA VAL A 27 6.04 5.97 0.98
C VAL A 27 6.28 4.52 1.43
N MET A 28 5.49 3.56 0.94
CA MET A 28 5.67 2.14 1.28
C MET A 28 6.98 1.56 0.75
N THR A 29 7.44 1.98 -0.45
CA THR A 29 8.76 1.60 -0.98
C THR A 29 9.88 2.11 -0.09
N SER A 30 9.87 3.40 0.24
CA SER A 30 10.90 3.97 1.12
C SER A 30 10.91 3.32 2.50
N LEU A 31 9.72 3.03 3.07
CA LEU A 31 9.58 2.29 4.32
C LEU A 31 10.24 0.91 4.21
N ALA A 32 9.89 0.14 3.19
CA ALA A 32 10.37 -1.23 3.00
C ALA A 32 11.90 -1.29 2.83
N GLU A 33 12.46 -0.38 2.02
CA GLU A 33 13.90 -0.28 1.81
C GLU A 33 14.65 0.05 3.10
N LYS A 34 14.17 1.06 3.86
CA LYS A 34 14.78 1.42 5.16
C LYS A 34 14.70 0.29 6.18
N VAL A 35 13.57 -0.40 6.28
CA VAL A 35 13.42 -1.55 7.19
C VAL A 35 14.34 -2.70 6.77
N LYS A 36 14.52 -2.94 5.48
CA LYS A 36 15.43 -3.97 4.97
C LYS A 36 16.88 -3.71 5.37
N GLU A 37 17.33 -2.46 5.24
CA GLU A 37 18.72 -2.04 5.52
C GLU A 37 19.00 -1.79 7.01
N ALA A 38 17.97 -1.61 7.83
CA ALA A 38 18.11 -1.31 9.24
C ALA A 38 18.75 -2.44 10.06
N LYS A 39 19.59 -2.05 11.02
CA LYS A 39 20.11 -2.93 12.08
C LYS A 39 19.01 -3.28 13.09
N ASP A 40 18.30 -2.26 13.58
CA ASP A 40 17.11 -2.40 14.43
C ASP A 40 15.84 -2.18 13.59
N LYS A 41 15.33 -3.27 13.03
CA LYS A 41 14.20 -3.25 12.10
C LYS A 41 12.89 -2.86 12.77
N ASP A 42 12.69 -3.24 14.03
CA ASP A 42 11.46 -2.93 14.76
C ASP A 42 11.37 -1.44 15.11
N ALA A 43 12.47 -0.84 15.58
CA ALA A 43 12.51 0.60 15.82
C ALA A 43 12.34 1.40 14.53
N THR A 44 13.03 1.00 13.45
CA THR A 44 12.90 1.65 12.14
C THR A 44 11.48 1.52 11.58
N LEU A 45 10.86 0.34 11.67
CA LEU A 45 9.47 0.15 11.23
C LEU A 45 8.54 1.13 11.94
N ARG A 46 8.62 1.24 13.27
CA ARG A 46 7.74 2.14 14.05
C ARG A 46 7.91 3.60 13.64
N GLN A 47 9.15 4.03 13.41
CA GLN A 47 9.45 5.40 12.96
C GLN A 47 8.90 5.65 11.55
N GLU A 48 9.14 4.73 10.62
CA GLU A 48 8.82 4.90 9.21
C GLU A 48 7.34 4.65 8.89
N LEU A 49 6.58 4.05 9.82
CA LEU A 49 5.11 3.99 9.73
C LEU A 49 4.43 5.35 9.99
N VAL A 50 5.10 6.31 10.66
CA VAL A 50 4.51 7.61 10.99
C VAL A 50 4.11 8.42 9.73
N PRO A 51 4.98 8.58 8.71
CA PRO A 51 4.59 9.22 7.45
C PRO A 51 3.41 8.54 6.77
N LEU A 52 3.39 7.20 6.74
CA LEU A 52 2.30 6.43 6.14
C LEU A 52 0.99 6.64 6.89
N HIS A 53 1.03 6.58 8.21
CA HIS A 53 -0.11 6.84 9.08
C HIS A 53 -0.64 8.27 8.90
N HIS A 54 0.24 9.27 8.88
CA HIS A 54 -0.12 10.67 8.65
C HIS A 54 -0.84 10.85 7.31
N MET A 55 -0.31 10.24 6.25
CA MET A 55 -0.90 10.31 4.92
C MET A 55 -2.31 9.70 4.88
N VAL A 56 -2.57 8.58 5.55
CA VAL A 56 -3.89 7.92 5.50
C VAL A 56 -4.89 8.53 6.48
N GLU A 57 -4.51 8.86 7.72
CA GLU A 57 -5.45 9.39 8.72
C GLU A 57 -5.73 10.90 8.54
N ILE A 58 -4.74 11.71 8.14
CA ILE A 58 -4.91 13.18 8.07
C ILE A 58 -5.29 13.64 6.66
N LYS A 59 -4.74 13.04 5.59
CA LYS A 59 -5.10 13.44 4.22
C LYS A 59 -6.41 12.82 3.72
N GLY A 60 -7.05 11.97 4.53
CA GLY A 60 -8.38 11.41 4.28
C GLY A 60 -8.36 10.06 3.56
N ARG A 61 -9.57 9.62 3.15
CA ARG A 61 -9.78 8.30 2.51
C ARG A 61 -8.88 8.06 1.30
N LEU A 62 -8.51 6.80 1.11
CA LEU A 62 -7.73 6.30 -0.02
C LEU A 62 -8.28 4.97 -0.52
N LEU A 63 -8.31 4.78 -1.83
CA LEU A 63 -8.63 3.51 -2.48
C LEU A 63 -7.37 2.70 -2.70
N LEU A 64 -7.37 1.42 -2.31
CA LEU A 64 -6.19 0.57 -2.49
C LEU A 64 -5.94 0.27 -3.97
N PRO A 65 -4.67 0.33 -4.44
CA PRO A 65 -4.35 0.24 -5.86
C PRO A 65 -4.67 -1.13 -6.49
N TYR A 66 -4.71 -2.21 -5.71
CA TYR A 66 -5.07 -3.54 -6.21
C TYR A 66 -6.58 -3.79 -6.30
N ASN A 67 -7.40 -2.97 -5.62
CA ASN A 67 -8.85 -3.05 -5.66
C ASN A 67 -9.48 -1.68 -5.36
N PRO A 68 -9.98 -0.95 -6.38
CA PRO A 68 -10.58 0.37 -6.19
C PRO A 68 -11.91 0.34 -5.43
N SER A 69 -12.50 -0.82 -5.17
CA SER A 69 -13.68 -0.95 -4.29
C SER A 69 -13.31 -1.00 -2.80
N VAL A 70 -12.01 -1.11 -2.48
CA VAL A 70 -11.52 -1.14 -1.11
C VAL A 70 -11.05 0.24 -0.71
N GLU A 71 -11.80 0.86 0.18
CA GLU A 71 -11.52 2.18 0.74
C GLU A 71 -11.00 2.03 2.18
N VAL A 72 -9.90 2.74 2.46
CA VAL A 72 -9.26 2.75 3.77
C VAL A 72 -9.17 4.17 4.33
N VAL A 73 -9.30 4.28 5.65
CA VAL A 73 -9.35 5.57 6.38
C VAL A 73 -8.30 5.69 7.48
N GLY A 74 -7.48 4.65 7.68
CA GLY A 74 -6.39 4.71 8.65
C GLY A 74 -5.48 3.50 8.58
N LEU A 75 -4.49 3.50 9.47
CA LEU A 75 -3.50 2.44 9.59
C LEU A 75 -3.45 1.97 11.05
N ASP A 76 -3.57 0.66 11.28
CA ASP A 76 -3.30 0.06 12.58
C ASP A 76 -1.80 -0.21 12.72
N MET A 77 -1.07 0.83 13.15
CA MET A 77 0.38 0.78 13.33
C MET A 77 0.83 -0.33 14.29
N LYS A 78 -0.01 -0.74 15.26
CA LYS A 78 0.37 -1.77 16.24
C LYS A 78 0.38 -3.17 15.63
N SER A 79 -0.49 -3.40 14.66
CA SER A 79 -0.63 -4.67 13.96
C SER A 79 0.26 -4.77 12.72
N CYS A 80 0.87 -3.66 12.29
CA CYS A 80 1.88 -3.64 11.24
C CYS A 80 3.18 -4.33 11.69
N SER A 81 3.76 -5.12 10.79
CA SER A 81 5.03 -5.83 11.03
C SER A 81 5.77 -6.05 9.70
N TYR A 82 6.85 -6.81 9.72
CA TYR A 82 7.49 -7.34 8.52
C TYR A 82 7.62 -8.87 8.63
N PHE A 83 7.76 -9.55 7.50
CA PHE A 83 8.12 -10.97 7.48
C PHE A 83 9.64 -11.13 7.50
N THR A 84 10.15 -12.17 8.14
CA THR A 84 11.61 -12.42 8.28
C THR A 84 12.22 -13.16 7.08
N SER A 85 11.58 -13.11 5.91
CA SER A 85 12.08 -13.74 4.68
C SER A 85 13.10 -12.84 3.96
N ASN A 86 13.72 -13.36 2.90
CA ASN A 86 14.88 -12.75 2.22
C ASN A 86 14.68 -11.27 1.79
N ALA A 87 13.45 -10.90 1.44
CA ALA A 87 13.12 -9.53 1.00
C ALA A 87 12.56 -8.63 2.11
N PHE A 88 12.37 -9.13 3.33
CA PHE A 88 11.71 -8.44 4.45
C PHE A 88 10.41 -7.73 4.05
N PRO A 89 9.45 -8.42 3.41
CA PRO A 89 8.23 -7.77 2.95
C PRO A 89 7.42 -7.22 4.13
N LEU A 90 6.78 -6.08 3.93
CA LEU A 90 5.97 -5.44 4.96
C LEU A 90 4.61 -6.11 5.06
N LYS A 91 4.12 -6.24 6.29
CA LYS A 91 2.74 -6.59 6.61
C LYS A 91 2.05 -5.33 7.14
N LEU A 92 1.21 -4.72 6.32
CA LEU A 92 0.48 -3.50 6.63
C LEU A 92 -0.98 -3.83 6.94
N VAL A 93 -1.55 -3.15 7.93
CA VAL A 93 -2.94 -3.35 8.36
C VAL A 93 -3.70 -2.03 8.25
N PHE A 94 -4.50 -1.89 7.21
CA PHE A 94 -5.30 -0.69 6.96
C PHE A 94 -6.70 -0.83 7.56
N LYS A 95 -7.21 0.24 8.15
CA LYS A 95 -8.58 0.31 8.70
C LYS A 95 -9.57 0.57 7.57
N ASN A 96 -10.64 -0.21 7.49
CA ASN A 96 -11.72 -0.04 6.52
C ASN A 96 -12.50 1.26 6.76
N SER A 97 -13.00 1.89 5.70
CA SER A 97 -13.89 3.05 5.80
C SER A 97 -15.22 2.73 6.50
N ASN A 98 -15.71 1.49 6.38
CA ASN A 98 -16.83 0.94 7.12
C ASN A 98 -16.37 0.42 8.50
N PRO A 99 -16.78 1.05 9.62
CA PRO A 99 -16.36 0.63 10.96
C PRO A 99 -16.82 -0.76 11.39
N ARG A 100 -17.78 -1.36 10.67
CA ARG A 100 -18.28 -2.73 10.93
C ARG A 100 -17.55 -3.79 10.11
N ALA A 101 -16.68 -3.40 9.19
CA ALA A 101 -15.92 -4.31 8.36
C ALA A 101 -14.51 -4.55 8.93
N ASP A 102 -13.95 -5.72 8.61
CA ASP A 102 -12.60 -6.07 9.04
C ASP A 102 -11.54 -5.19 8.38
N SER A 103 -10.40 -5.05 9.06
CA SER A 103 -9.21 -4.39 8.52
C SER A 103 -8.67 -5.11 7.28
N HIS A 104 -8.04 -4.35 6.39
CA HIS A 104 -7.39 -4.88 5.20
C HIS A 104 -5.91 -5.17 5.46
N TYR A 105 -5.55 -6.45 5.32
CA TYR A 105 -4.18 -6.93 5.42
C TYR A 105 -3.51 -6.87 4.06
N VAL A 106 -2.40 -6.14 3.97
CA VAL A 106 -1.64 -5.96 2.73
C VAL A 106 -0.22 -6.42 2.96
N ILE A 107 0.28 -7.27 2.06
CA ILE A 107 1.70 -7.60 1.99
C ILE A 107 2.32 -6.72 0.93
N TYR A 108 3.32 -5.91 1.32
CA TYR A 108 4.06 -5.08 0.39
C TYR A 108 5.46 -5.66 0.17
N LYS A 109 5.80 -5.94 -1.09
CA LYS A 109 7.05 -6.58 -1.50
C LYS A 109 7.82 -5.63 -2.41
N VAL A 110 9.10 -5.40 -2.09
CA VAL A 110 10.02 -4.64 -2.94
C VAL A 110 11.07 -5.59 -3.51
N GLY A 111 11.28 -5.52 -4.83
CA GLY A 111 12.27 -6.33 -5.54
C GLY A 111 11.76 -7.69 -6.04
N ASP A 112 10.57 -8.11 -5.65
CA ASP A 112 9.88 -9.27 -6.22
C ASP A 112 9.10 -8.85 -7.48
N ASP A 113 9.28 -9.58 -8.58
CA ASP A 113 8.47 -9.41 -9.78
C ASP A 113 7.16 -10.19 -9.68
N LEU A 114 6.10 -9.51 -9.25
CA LEU A 114 4.78 -10.11 -9.03
C LEU A 114 3.96 -10.30 -10.32
N ARG A 115 4.52 -10.05 -11.51
CA ARG A 115 3.78 -10.21 -12.78
C ARG A 115 3.37 -11.66 -13.03
N GLN A 116 4.20 -12.63 -12.64
CA GLN A 116 3.87 -14.05 -12.77
C GLN A 116 2.76 -14.47 -11.80
N ASP A 117 2.83 -14.03 -10.54
CA ASP A 117 1.77 -14.27 -9.55
C ASP A 117 0.43 -13.70 -10.02
N MET A 118 0.43 -12.49 -10.59
CA MET A 118 -0.76 -11.85 -11.13
C MET A 118 -1.41 -12.70 -12.23
N LEU A 119 -0.62 -13.20 -13.19
CA LEU A 119 -1.14 -14.08 -14.25
C LEU A 119 -1.66 -15.41 -13.69
N THR A 120 -0.95 -15.99 -12.73
CA THR A 120 -1.35 -17.24 -12.09
C THR A 120 -2.71 -17.09 -11.38
N LEU A 121 -2.88 -16.01 -10.62
CA LEU A 121 -4.16 -15.71 -9.96
C LEU A 121 -5.28 -15.41 -10.96
N GLN A 122 -4.97 -14.80 -12.11
CA GLN A 122 -5.94 -14.58 -13.18
C GLN A 122 -6.41 -15.90 -13.79
N MET A 123 -5.51 -16.86 -14.04
CA MET A 123 -5.87 -18.17 -14.59
C MET A 123 -6.78 -18.98 -13.66
N ILE A 124 -6.62 -18.87 -12.34
CA ILE A 124 -7.48 -19.56 -11.36
C ILE A 124 -8.90 -18.98 -11.31
N ARG A 125 -9.07 -17.69 -11.65
CA ARG A 125 -10.37 -17.01 -11.65
C ARG A 125 -11.23 -17.33 -12.88
N ILE A 126 -10.62 -17.88 -13.94
CA ILE A 126 -11.28 -18.30 -15.18
C ILE A 126 -11.81 -19.73 -14.98
#